data_AF-K0KZ66-F1
#
_entry.id   AF-K0KZ66-F1
#
_cell.length_a   1.000
_cell.length_b   1.000
_cell.length_c   1.000
_cell.angle_alpha   90.00
_cell.angle_beta   90.00
_cell.angle_gamma   90.00
#
_symmetry.space_group_name_H-M   'P 1'
#
loop_
_entity.id
_entity.type
_entity.pdbx_description
1 polymer ?
#
loop_
_entity_poly.entity_id
_entity_poly.type
_entity_poly.pdbx_seq_one_letter_code
_entity_poly.pdbx_strand_id
1 'polypeptide(L)'
;MEEYEKLATDLLKWIAETKPWLEDRTSSNTLMSAQGNVDKFRNYRAHDKPGRLNEKAKLETTFNTLQTKLRLSNRPAYLPTEGKLVNDIANAWKNLENAEKGYEEWILSEMQRLERLDHLARKFRHKCELHDQWCKSKDGHFDDKNFFHGRLDEVKANKKKHEALENELTIHQERIDEISEIAQELENLGYFDIGSIKSQHKDRV
;
A
#
# COMPACT_ATOMS: atom_id res chain seq x y z
N MET A 1 -40.50 -21.02 11.46
CA MET A 1 -40.69 -19.63 11.01
C MET A 1 -39.82 -18.70 11.83
N GLU A 2 -39.93 -18.72 13.16
CA GLU A 2 -39.04 -17.94 14.07
C GLU A 2 -37.54 -18.23 13.88
N GLU A 3 -37.16 -19.49 13.63
CA GLU A 3 -35.76 -19.85 13.41
C GLU A 3 -35.17 -19.21 12.13
N TYR A 4 -35.94 -19.12 11.05
CA TYR A 4 -35.53 -18.42 9.83
C TYR A 4 -35.40 -16.92 10.09
N GLU A 5 -36.38 -16.32 10.77
CA GLU A 5 -36.40 -14.89 11.09
C GLU A 5 -35.21 -14.48 11.96
N LYS A 6 -34.85 -15.32 12.95
CA LYS A 6 -33.69 -15.08 13.81
C LYS A 6 -32.38 -15.17 13.02
N LEU A 7 -32.18 -16.24 12.26
CA LEU A 7 -30.99 -16.42 11.41
C LEU A 7 -30.84 -15.30 10.37
N ALA A 8 -31.94 -14.88 9.74
CA ALA A 8 -31.95 -13.77 8.79
C ALA A 8 -31.54 -12.45 9.44
N THR A 9 -32.08 -12.16 10.62
CA THR A 9 -31.79 -10.93 11.36
C THR A 9 -30.32 -10.89 11.81
N ASP A 10 -29.83 -11.99 12.38
CA ASP A 10 -28.45 -12.10 12.88
C ASP A 10 -27.44 -11.95 11.72
N LEU A 11 -27.71 -12.60 10.57
CA LEU A 11 -26.86 -12.52 9.38
C LEU A 11 -26.86 -11.11 8.78
N LEU A 12 -28.03 -10.48 8.60
CA LEU A 12 -28.13 -9.12 8.05
C LEU A 12 -27.48 -8.09 8.96
N LYS A 13 -27.64 -8.23 10.27
CA LYS A 13 -26.98 -7.36 11.27
C LYS A 13 -25.47 -7.48 11.15
N TRP A 14 -24.94 -8.69 11.08
CA TRP A 14 -23.50 -8.91 10.93
C TRP A 14 -22.96 -8.33 9.61
N ILE A 15 -23.68 -8.48 8.49
CA ILE A 15 -23.31 -7.87 7.20
C ILE A 15 -23.26 -6.34 7.35
N ALA A 16 -24.26 -5.73 7.99
CA ALA A 16 -24.34 -4.29 8.20
C ALA A 16 -23.23 -3.74 9.11
N GLU A 17 -22.77 -4.53 10.09
CA GLU A 17 -21.66 -4.19 10.98
C GLU A 17 -20.28 -4.38 10.31
N THR A 18 -20.15 -5.41 9.47
CA THR A 18 -18.88 -5.77 8.81
C THR A 18 -18.58 -4.87 7.62
N LYS A 19 -19.62 -4.44 6.90
CA LYS A 19 -19.48 -3.63 5.67
C LYS A 19 -18.72 -2.31 5.90
N PRO A 20 -19.01 -1.49 6.92
CA PRO A 20 -18.25 -0.26 7.19
C PRO A 20 -16.77 -0.51 7.46
N TRP A 21 -16.43 -1.61 8.14
CA TRP A 21 -15.04 -1.98 8.39
C TRP A 21 -14.28 -2.35 7.10
N LEU A 22 -14.96 -2.99 6.14
CA LEU A 22 -14.40 -3.28 4.81
C LEU A 22 -14.37 -2.04 3.88
N GLU A 23 -15.23 -1.07 4.11
CA GLU A 23 -15.24 0.20 3.38
C GLU A 23 -14.24 1.23 3.95
N ASP A 24 -13.78 1.02 5.18
CA ASP A 24 -12.75 1.84 5.81
C ASP A 24 -11.39 1.60 5.14
N ARG A 25 -10.99 2.57 4.31
CA ARG A 25 -9.71 2.58 3.58
C ARG A 25 -8.66 3.46 4.27
N THR A 26 -8.69 3.53 5.59
CA THR A 26 -7.67 4.25 6.35
C THR A 26 -6.49 3.32 6.65
N SER A 27 -5.38 3.51 5.94
CA SER A 27 -4.06 3.02 6.34
C SER A 27 -3.30 4.17 6.97
N SER A 28 -2.71 3.94 8.15
CA SER A 28 -1.59 4.81 8.54
C SER A 28 -0.45 4.54 7.56
N ASN A 29 0.28 5.57 7.12
CA ASN A 29 1.34 5.55 6.09
C ASN A 29 2.59 4.72 6.49
N THR A 30 2.40 3.59 7.17
CA THR A 30 3.44 2.75 7.75
C THR A 30 3.16 1.29 7.37
N LEU A 31 4.19 0.64 6.84
CA LEU A 31 4.15 -0.76 6.41
C LEU A 31 3.62 -1.70 7.51
N MET A 32 4.03 -1.49 8.76
CA MET A 32 3.57 -2.28 9.91
C MET A 32 2.06 -2.21 10.14
N SER A 33 1.45 -1.04 9.94
CA SER A 33 0.00 -0.89 10.09
C SER A 33 -0.76 -1.56 8.93
N ALA A 34 -0.24 -1.43 7.70
CA ALA A 34 -0.82 -2.10 6.55
C ALA A 34 -0.73 -3.63 6.70
N GLN A 35 0.40 -4.15 7.20
CA GLN A 35 0.58 -5.56 7.53
C GLN A 35 -0.43 -6.03 8.59
N GLY A 36 -0.64 -5.26 9.65
CA GLY A 36 -1.65 -5.56 10.67
C GLY A 36 -3.07 -5.60 10.10
N ASN A 37 -3.39 -4.72 9.13
CA ASN A 37 -4.68 -4.74 8.43
C ASN A 37 -4.84 -5.97 7.52
N VAL A 38 -3.76 -6.44 6.87
CA VAL A 38 -3.74 -7.71 6.13
C VAL A 38 -4.01 -8.89 7.06
N ASP A 39 -3.37 -8.93 8.23
CA ASP A 39 -3.56 -10.02 9.18
C ASP A 39 -4.97 -10.05 9.76
N LYS A 40 -5.56 -8.88 10.06
CA LYS A 40 -6.99 -8.78 10.44
C LYS A 40 -7.89 -9.33 9.34
N PHE A 41 -7.64 -8.96 8.08
CA PHE A 41 -8.42 -9.44 6.93
C PHE A 41 -8.27 -10.95 6.71
N ARG A 42 -7.08 -11.50 6.93
CA ARG A 42 -6.82 -12.95 6.89
C ARG A 42 -7.58 -13.68 8.00
N ASN A 43 -7.55 -13.17 9.23
CA ASN A 43 -8.29 -13.75 10.35
C ASN A 43 -9.80 -13.75 10.08
N TYR A 44 -10.33 -12.63 9.58
CA TYR A 44 -11.72 -12.52 9.14
C TYR A 44 -12.11 -13.58 8.10
N ARG A 45 -11.29 -13.77 7.05
CA ARG A 45 -11.55 -14.79 6.02
C ARG A 45 -11.40 -16.23 6.53
N ALA A 46 -10.52 -16.47 7.51
CA ALA A 46 -10.24 -17.80 8.02
C ALA A 46 -11.23 -18.28 9.09
N HIS A 47 -11.74 -17.37 9.93
CA HIS A 47 -12.55 -17.75 11.10
C HIS A 47 -13.99 -17.23 11.00
N ASP A 48 -14.18 -15.93 10.74
CA ASP A 48 -15.51 -15.31 10.81
C ASP A 48 -16.36 -15.66 9.59
N LYS A 49 -15.80 -15.53 8.39
CA LYS A 49 -16.52 -15.74 7.12
C LYS A 49 -17.07 -17.18 6.96
N PRO A 50 -16.33 -18.26 7.27
CA PRO A 50 -16.86 -19.62 7.14
C PRO A 50 -18.07 -19.89 8.04
N GLY A 51 -18.10 -19.34 9.25
CA GLY A 51 -19.24 -19.45 10.17
C GLY A 51 -20.51 -18.84 9.57
N ARG A 52 -20.39 -17.63 9.02
CA ARG A 52 -21.51 -16.91 8.39
C ARG A 52 -21.97 -17.53 7.08
N LEU A 53 -21.06 -18.12 6.31
CA LEU A 53 -21.40 -18.88 5.11
C LEU A 53 -22.26 -20.11 5.46
N ASN A 54 -21.92 -20.82 6.54
CA ASN A 54 -22.72 -21.94 7.04
C ASN A 54 -24.10 -21.49 7.52
N GLU A 55 -24.20 -20.34 8.19
CA GLU A 55 -25.48 -19.74 8.59
C GLU A 55 -26.36 -19.39 7.39
N LYS A 56 -25.78 -18.79 6.34
CA LYS A 56 -26.47 -18.54 5.07
C LYS A 56 -26.99 -19.83 4.43
N ALA A 57 -26.17 -20.88 4.34
CA ALA A 57 -26.58 -22.17 3.78
C ALA A 57 -27.70 -22.85 4.60
N LYS A 58 -27.63 -22.74 5.94
CA LYS A 58 -28.70 -23.20 6.84
C LYS A 58 -29.99 -22.40 6.64
N LEU A 59 -29.90 -21.09 6.45
CA LEU A 59 -31.05 -20.23 6.17
C LEU A 59 -31.75 -20.62 4.86
N GLU A 60 -31.00 -20.86 3.78
CA GLU A 60 -31.56 -21.32 2.50
C GLU A 60 -32.21 -22.71 2.65
N THR A 61 -31.59 -23.62 3.39
CA THR A 61 -32.12 -24.97 3.65
C THR A 61 -33.41 -24.94 4.47
N THR A 62 -33.46 -24.13 5.53
CA THR A 62 -34.66 -23.98 6.37
C THR A 62 -35.80 -23.34 5.58
N PHE A 63 -35.53 -22.35 4.73
CA PHE A 63 -36.50 -21.76 3.82
C PHE A 63 -37.08 -22.79 2.84
N ASN A 64 -36.22 -23.53 2.13
CA ASN A 64 -36.64 -24.56 1.16
C ASN A 64 -37.47 -25.68 1.81
N THR A 65 -37.08 -26.10 3.01
CA THR A 65 -37.82 -27.10 3.79
C THR A 65 -39.19 -26.56 4.19
N LEU A 66 -39.27 -25.31 4.64
CA LEU A 66 -40.51 -24.68 5.08
C LEU A 66 -41.48 -24.44 3.91
N GLN A 67 -40.96 -24.05 2.74
CA GLN A 67 -41.76 -23.98 1.50
C GLN A 67 -42.31 -25.35 1.08
N THR A 68 -41.46 -26.39 1.06
CA THR A 68 -41.88 -27.75 0.72
C THR A 68 -42.97 -28.26 1.67
N LYS A 69 -42.81 -28.07 2.98
CA LYS A 69 -43.80 -28.47 4.00
C LYS A 69 -45.14 -27.77 3.80
N LEU A 70 -45.12 -26.45 3.54
CA LEU A 70 -46.35 -25.69 3.32
C LEU A 70 -47.09 -26.13 2.06
N ARG A 71 -46.33 -26.36 0.96
CA ARG A 71 -46.87 -26.90 -0.29
C ARG A 71 -47.54 -28.27 -0.10
N LEU A 72 -46.89 -29.19 0.61
CA LEU A 72 -47.45 -30.52 0.91
C LEU A 72 -48.70 -30.45 1.78
N SER A 73 -48.82 -29.43 2.64
CA SER A 73 -49.97 -29.22 3.53
C SER A 73 -51.11 -28.38 2.90
N ASN A 74 -51.04 -28.07 1.60
CA ASN A 74 -51.96 -27.15 0.91
C ASN A 74 -52.13 -25.78 1.61
N ARG A 75 -51.08 -25.30 2.28
CA ARG A 75 -51.04 -23.99 2.93
C ARG A 75 -50.33 -22.97 2.02
N PRO A 76 -50.67 -21.67 2.10
CA PRO A 76 -49.98 -20.62 1.37
C PRO A 76 -48.47 -20.63 1.64
N ALA A 77 -47.68 -20.27 0.64
CA ALA A 77 -46.23 -20.18 0.77
C ALA A 77 -45.83 -19.18 1.86
N TYR A 78 -44.80 -19.51 2.64
CA TYR A 78 -44.26 -18.59 3.62
C TYR A 78 -43.58 -17.43 2.90
N LEU A 79 -44.06 -16.22 3.17
CA LEU A 79 -43.43 -14.97 2.79
C LEU A 79 -42.76 -14.42 4.05
N PRO A 80 -41.41 -14.40 4.11
CA PRO A 80 -40.68 -13.73 5.18
C PRO A 80 -41.09 -12.25 5.30
N THR A 81 -40.83 -11.66 6.47
CA THR A 81 -40.98 -10.22 6.69
C THR A 81 -40.22 -9.40 5.64
N GLU A 82 -40.75 -8.25 5.22
CA GLU A 82 -40.13 -7.35 4.23
C GLU A 82 -38.66 -7.03 4.60
N GLY A 83 -37.74 -7.17 3.64
CA GLY A 83 -36.29 -7.01 3.86
C GLY A 83 -35.55 -8.26 4.36
N LYS A 84 -36.26 -9.35 4.67
CA LYS A 84 -35.67 -10.66 5.03
C LYS A 84 -35.96 -11.75 3.99
N LEU A 85 -36.27 -11.35 2.77
CA LEU A 85 -36.42 -12.30 1.67
C LEU A 85 -35.07 -12.95 1.37
N VAL A 86 -35.09 -14.20 0.93
CA VAL A 86 -33.85 -14.92 0.54
C VAL A 86 -33.09 -14.13 -0.53
N ASN A 87 -33.81 -13.46 -1.44
CA ASN A 87 -33.20 -12.58 -2.45
C ASN A 87 -32.51 -11.35 -1.84
N ASP A 88 -33.09 -10.73 -0.81
CA ASP A 88 -32.49 -9.56 -0.15
C ASP A 88 -31.21 -9.96 0.59
N ILE A 89 -31.22 -11.13 1.25
CA ILE A 89 -30.06 -11.70 1.91
C ILE A 89 -28.96 -12.06 0.89
N ALA A 90 -29.34 -12.65 -0.25
CA ALA A 90 -28.41 -12.93 -1.33
C ALA A 90 -27.77 -11.66 -1.90
N ASN A 91 -28.56 -10.58 -2.06
CA ASN A 91 -28.06 -9.28 -2.52
C ASN A 91 -27.16 -8.62 -1.48
N ALA A 92 -27.52 -8.64 -0.19
CA ALA A 92 -26.70 -8.13 0.90
C ALA A 92 -25.35 -8.86 0.98
N TRP A 93 -25.37 -10.19 0.84
CA TRP A 93 -24.16 -11.02 0.79
C TRP A 93 -23.29 -10.69 -0.42
N LYS A 94 -23.89 -10.52 -1.61
CA LYS A 94 -23.15 -10.12 -2.83
C LYS A 94 -22.50 -8.74 -2.67
N ASN A 95 -23.19 -7.80 -2.03
CA ASN A 95 -22.62 -6.48 -1.72
C ASN A 95 -21.45 -6.57 -0.74
N LEU A 96 -21.53 -7.45 0.26
CA LEU A 96 -20.41 -7.74 1.17
C LEU A 96 -19.21 -8.30 0.39
N GLU A 97 -19.42 -9.30 -0.47
CA GLU A 97 -18.34 -9.88 -1.29
C GLU A 97 -17.69 -8.85 -2.23
N ASN A 98 -18.46 -7.90 -2.75
CA ASN A 98 -17.92 -6.79 -3.53
C ASN A 98 -17.07 -5.83 -2.68
N ALA A 99 -17.53 -5.51 -1.46
CA ALA A 99 -16.75 -4.70 -0.52
C ALA A 99 -15.46 -5.41 -0.12
N GLU A 100 -15.50 -6.72 0.14
CA GLU A 100 -14.32 -7.54 0.43
C GLU A 100 -13.30 -7.51 -0.71
N LYS A 101 -13.75 -7.67 -1.96
CA LYS A 101 -12.86 -7.59 -3.14
C LYS A 101 -12.21 -6.21 -3.25
N GLY A 102 -13.01 -5.15 -3.10
CA GLY A 102 -12.49 -3.79 -3.15
C GLY A 102 -11.49 -3.48 -2.03
N TYR A 103 -11.73 -4.01 -0.82
CA TYR A 103 -10.79 -3.89 0.30
C TYR A 103 -9.51 -4.69 0.05
N GLU A 104 -9.61 -5.92 -0.46
CA GLU A 104 -8.47 -6.76 -0.82
C GLU A 104 -7.59 -6.09 -1.89
N GLU A 105 -8.18 -5.57 -2.95
CA GLU A 105 -7.47 -4.82 -3.99
C GLU A 105 -6.79 -3.57 -3.41
N TRP A 106 -7.50 -2.83 -2.57
CA TRP A 106 -6.96 -1.63 -1.92
C TRP A 106 -5.78 -1.95 -1.00
N ILE A 107 -5.90 -2.92 -0.09
CA ILE A 107 -4.84 -3.23 0.89
C ILE A 107 -3.60 -3.81 0.20
N LEU A 108 -3.76 -4.58 -0.88
CA LEU A 108 -2.64 -5.09 -1.68
C LEU A 108 -1.91 -3.96 -2.41
N SER A 109 -2.66 -3.04 -3.03
CA SER A 109 -2.10 -1.85 -3.70
C SER A 109 -1.36 -0.96 -2.69
N GLU A 110 -1.94 -0.75 -1.51
CA GLU A 110 -1.34 0.05 -0.44
C GLU A 110 -0.07 -0.60 0.12
N MET A 111 -0.05 -1.93 0.30
CA MET A 111 1.16 -2.68 0.67
C MET A 111 2.28 -2.49 -0.36
N GLN A 112 1.97 -2.65 -1.65
CA GLN A 112 2.95 -2.44 -2.73
C GLN A 112 3.48 -0.99 -2.76
N ARG A 113 2.59 0.00 -2.55
CA ARG A 113 2.97 1.41 -2.47
C ARG A 113 3.95 1.65 -1.30
N LEU A 114 3.65 1.11 -0.12
CA LEU A 114 4.48 1.27 1.08
C LEU A 114 5.83 0.55 0.95
N GLU A 115 5.87 -0.65 0.36
CA GLU A 115 7.12 -1.35 0.07
C GLU A 115 8.00 -0.58 -0.93
N ARG A 116 7.39 -0.01 -1.97
CA ARG A 116 8.10 0.84 -2.93
C ARG A 116 8.65 2.10 -2.26
N LEU A 117 7.87 2.75 -1.41
CA LEU A 117 8.31 3.90 -0.62
C LEU A 117 9.51 3.55 0.28
N ASP A 118 9.46 2.43 0.99
CA ASP A 118 10.57 1.99 1.84
C ASP A 118 11.84 1.69 1.01
N HIS A 119 11.69 1.00 -0.12
CA HIS A 119 12.81 0.71 -1.02
C HIS A 119 13.44 1.99 -1.57
N LEU A 120 12.62 2.93 -2.08
CA LEU A 120 13.10 4.20 -2.60
C LEU A 120 13.76 5.05 -1.52
N ALA A 121 13.21 5.09 -0.31
CA ALA A 121 13.79 5.84 0.81
C ALA A 121 15.16 5.26 1.20
N ARG A 122 15.32 3.93 1.24
CA ARG A 122 16.62 3.28 1.47
C ARG A 122 17.60 3.58 0.34
N LYS A 123 17.16 3.50 -0.91
CA LYS A 123 17.98 3.80 -2.10
C LYS A 123 18.46 5.25 -2.10
N PHE A 124 17.57 6.19 -1.77
CA PHE A 124 17.87 7.62 -1.64
C PHE A 124 18.95 7.86 -0.59
N ARG A 125 18.76 7.33 0.63
CA ARG A 125 19.73 7.49 1.73
C ARG A 125 21.11 6.95 1.36
N HIS A 126 21.15 5.75 0.77
CA HIS A 126 22.41 5.15 0.36
C HIS A 126 23.13 5.96 -0.73
N LYS A 127 22.40 6.45 -1.73
CA LYS A 127 22.98 7.31 -2.78
C LYS A 127 23.45 8.65 -2.23
N CYS A 128 22.70 9.26 -1.30
CA CYS A 128 23.12 10.49 -0.62
C CYS A 128 24.41 10.26 0.20
N GLU A 129 24.52 9.14 0.91
CA GLU A 129 25.72 8.80 1.67
C GLU A 129 26.95 8.64 0.75
N LEU A 130 26.81 7.95 -0.38
CA LEU A 130 27.88 7.81 -1.37
C LEU A 130 28.29 9.16 -1.97
N HIS A 131 27.31 10.04 -2.22
CA HIS A 131 27.56 11.39 -2.72
C HIS A 131 28.34 12.23 -1.68
N ASP A 132 27.91 12.20 -0.42
CA ASP A 132 28.57 12.94 0.66
C ASP A 132 30.00 12.45 0.91
N GLN A 133 30.24 11.13 0.84
CA GLN A 133 31.59 10.57 0.95
C GLN A 133 32.50 11.06 -0.17
N TRP A 134 31.98 11.19 -1.39
CA TRP A 134 32.73 11.76 -2.50
C TRP A 134 33.01 13.25 -2.30
N CYS A 135 32.03 14.06 -1.91
CA CYS A 135 32.23 15.49 -1.65
C CYS A 135 33.35 15.71 -0.62
N LYS A 136 33.30 14.98 0.50
CA LYS A 136 34.33 15.03 1.56
C LYS A 136 35.72 14.63 1.07
N SER A 137 35.81 13.65 0.17
CA SER A 137 37.08 13.22 -0.43
C SER A 137 37.69 14.32 -1.33
N LYS A 138 36.84 15.16 -1.93
CA LYS A 138 37.26 16.23 -2.85
C LYS A 138 37.47 17.59 -2.17
N ASP A 139 36.91 17.83 -0.98
CA ASP A 139 37.07 19.08 -0.22
C ASP A 139 38.55 19.46 0.03
N GLY A 140 39.46 18.48 0.12
CA GLY A 140 40.90 18.72 0.30
C GLY A 140 41.71 18.87 -1.01
N HIS A 141 41.11 18.62 -2.17
CA HIS A 141 41.82 18.58 -3.46
C HIS A 141 41.94 19.94 -4.16
N PHE A 142 41.14 20.93 -3.76
CA PHE A 142 41.05 22.23 -4.43
C PHE A 142 41.92 23.34 -3.80
N ASP A 143 42.70 23.05 -2.76
CA ASP A 143 43.50 24.06 -2.05
C ASP A 143 44.90 24.31 -2.66
N ASP A 144 45.29 23.52 -3.67
CA ASP A 144 46.58 23.65 -4.36
C ASP A 144 46.57 24.83 -5.34
N LYS A 145 46.86 26.05 -4.85
CA LYS A 145 46.94 27.28 -5.66
C LYS A 145 48.22 27.41 -6.51
N ASN A 146 49.03 26.36 -6.62
CA ASN A 146 50.35 26.39 -7.27
C ASN A 146 50.29 26.19 -8.80
N PHE A 147 49.29 26.72 -9.49
CA PHE A 147 49.14 26.56 -10.94
C PHE A 147 50.05 27.47 -11.78
N PHE A 148 50.52 28.59 -11.21
CA PHE A 148 51.17 29.66 -12.00
C PHE A 148 52.70 29.61 -12.07
N HIS A 149 53.36 28.74 -11.28
CA HIS A 149 54.83 28.72 -11.17
C HIS A 149 55.49 27.43 -11.68
N GLY A 150 54.74 26.59 -12.41
CA GLY A 150 55.23 25.29 -12.86
C GLY A 150 55.93 25.28 -14.23
N ARG A 151 56.85 24.34 -14.44
CA ARG A 151 57.52 24.10 -15.73
C ARG A 151 56.51 23.62 -16.78
N LEU A 152 56.79 23.77 -18.08
CA LEU A 152 55.85 23.40 -19.17
C LEU A 152 55.30 21.95 -19.04
N ASP A 153 56.13 21.02 -18.58
CA ASP A 153 55.73 19.62 -18.37
C ASP A 153 54.77 19.44 -17.19
N GLU A 154 54.92 20.24 -16.13
CA GLU A 154 54.01 20.27 -14.97
C GLU A 154 52.65 20.85 -15.36
N VAL A 155 52.63 21.88 -16.20
CA VAL A 155 51.39 22.46 -16.75
C VAL A 155 50.64 21.44 -17.60
N LYS A 156 51.33 20.67 -18.46
CA LYS A 156 50.71 19.59 -19.25
C LYS A 156 50.16 18.47 -18.37
N ALA A 157 50.89 18.08 -17.31
CA ALA A 157 50.41 17.09 -16.34
C ALA A 157 49.16 17.59 -15.59
N ASN A 158 49.15 18.87 -15.19
CA ASN A 158 47.98 19.49 -14.54
C ASN A 158 46.78 19.58 -15.47
N LYS A 159 46.97 19.88 -16.76
CA LYS A 159 45.88 19.83 -17.76
C LYS A 159 45.25 18.44 -17.84
N LYS A 160 46.05 17.38 -17.89
CA LYS A 160 45.53 16.00 -17.93
C LYS A 160 44.77 15.62 -16.64
N LYS A 161 45.23 16.11 -15.48
CA LYS A 161 44.48 15.96 -14.21
C LYS A 161 43.15 16.71 -14.25
N HIS A 162 43.12 17.91 -14.84
CA HIS A 162 41.90 18.69 -15.00
C HIS A 162 40.88 17.98 -15.91
N GLU A 163 41.32 17.48 -17.07
CA GLU A 163 40.46 16.67 -17.96
C GLU A 163 39.90 15.42 -17.26
N ALA A 164 40.69 14.78 -16.40
CA ALA A 164 40.20 13.67 -15.57
C ALA A 164 39.14 14.11 -14.55
N LEU A 165 39.33 15.28 -13.91
CA LEU A 165 38.36 15.85 -12.98
C LEU A 165 37.05 16.25 -13.68
N GLU A 166 37.11 16.84 -14.88
CA GLU A 166 35.91 17.19 -15.67
C GLU A 166 35.08 15.95 -16.03
N ASN A 167 35.75 14.86 -16.42
CA ASN A 167 35.08 13.58 -16.67
C ASN A 167 34.46 13.00 -15.40
N GLU A 168 35.16 13.08 -14.25
CA GLU A 168 34.61 12.67 -12.96
C GLU A 168 33.39 13.51 -12.57
N LEU A 169 33.45 14.85 -12.72
CA LEU A 169 32.33 15.75 -12.44
C LEU A 169 31.10 15.41 -13.27
N THR A 170 31.28 15.06 -14.54
CA THR A 170 30.17 14.65 -15.42
C THR A 170 29.46 13.40 -14.91
N ILE A 171 30.21 12.38 -14.49
CA ILE A 171 29.63 11.15 -13.89
C ILE A 171 28.91 11.45 -12.57
N HIS A 172 29.41 12.40 -11.80
CA HIS A 172 28.78 12.80 -10.54
C HIS A 172 27.51 13.63 -10.74
N GLN A 173 27.43 14.42 -11.80
CA GLN A 173 26.20 15.11 -12.19
C GLN A 173 25.07 14.11 -12.48
N GLU A 174 25.35 13.04 -13.25
CA GLU A 174 24.36 11.98 -13.52
C GLU A 174 23.84 11.33 -12.22
N ARG A 175 24.71 11.17 -11.21
CA ARG A 175 24.31 10.63 -9.90
C ARG A 175 23.40 11.58 -9.13
N ILE A 176 23.60 12.89 -9.22
CA ILE A 176 22.73 13.90 -8.61
C ILE A 176 21.36 13.89 -9.30
N ASP A 177 21.33 13.75 -10.62
CA ASP A 177 20.09 13.66 -11.38
C ASP A 177 19.28 12.41 -10.96
N GLU A 178 19.92 11.24 -10.82
CA GLU A 178 19.27 10.03 -10.30
C GLU A 178 18.73 10.19 -8.86
N ILE A 179 19.45 10.91 -7.98
CA ILE A 179 18.98 11.21 -6.63
C ILE A 179 17.74 12.12 -6.68
N SER A 180 17.74 13.08 -7.60
CA SER A 180 16.63 14.01 -7.83
C SER A 180 15.38 13.28 -8.33
N GLU A 181 15.53 12.34 -9.26
CA GLU A 181 14.43 11.50 -9.75
C GLU A 181 13.80 10.67 -8.62
N ILE A 182 14.63 10.06 -7.76
CA ILE A 182 14.14 9.28 -6.62
C ILE A 182 13.40 10.17 -5.60
N ALA A 183 13.91 11.37 -5.34
CA ALA A 183 13.25 12.34 -4.46
C ALA A 183 11.86 12.74 -5.00
N GLN A 184 11.77 12.98 -6.31
CA GLN A 184 10.50 13.32 -6.97
C GLN A 184 9.51 12.14 -6.93
N GLU A 185 9.99 10.92 -7.11
CA GLU A 185 9.16 9.72 -7.01
C GLU A 185 8.61 9.51 -5.58
N LEU A 186 9.45 9.76 -4.55
CA LEU A 186 9.04 9.71 -3.14
C LEU A 186 7.99 10.78 -2.81
N GLU A 187 8.08 11.97 -3.42
CA GLU A 187 7.07 13.02 -3.29
C GLU A 187 5.74 12.61 -3.94
N ASN A 188 5.79 12.10 -5.17
CA ASN A 188 4.60 11.67 -5.92
C ASN A 188 3.85 10.54 -5.20
N LEU A 189 4.57 9.66 -4.51
CA LEU A 189 4.00 8.55 -3.74
C LEU A 189 3.55 8.95 -2.33
N GLY A 190 3.76 10.21 -1.92
CA GLY A 190 3.29 10.72 -0.62
C GLY A 190 4.06 10.17 0.58
N TYR A 191 5.39 10.13 0.49
CA TYR A 191 6.24 9.75 1.62
C TYR A 191 6.00 10.64 2.85
N PHE A 192 6.02 10.07 4.05
CA PHE A 192 5.68 10.80 5.27
C PHE A 192 6.71 11.87 5.67
N ASP A 193 7.97 11.70 5.29
CA ASP A 193 9.08 12.59 5.62
C ASP A 193 9.72 13.21 4.37
N ILE A 194 8.88 13.77 3.49
CA ILE A 194 9.34 14.53 2.31
C ILE A 194 10.14 15.77 2.74
N GLY A 195 9.84 16.36 3.90
CA GLY A 195 10.54 17.54 4.41
C GLY A 195 12.03 17.30 4.62
N SER A 196 12.40 16.18 5.24
CA SER A 196 13.79 15.78 5.41
C SER A 196 14.47 15.49 4.07
N ILE A 197 13.79 14.77 3.16
CA ILE A 197 14.31 14.46 1.82
C ILE A 197 14.60 15.73 1.02
N LYS A 198 13.68 16.71 1.03
CA LYS A 198 13.86 17.97 0.30
C LYS A 198 14.98 18.83 0.89
N SER A 199 15.13 18.87 2.21
CA SER A 199 16.26 19.57 2.84
C SER A 199 17.57 18.92 2.45
N GLN A 200 17.64 17.59 2.54
CA GLN A 200 18.81 16.81 2.15
C GLN A 200 19.16 16.98 0.67
N HIS A 201 18.17 16.99 -0.22
CA HIS A 201 18.40 17.22 -1.64
C HIS A 201 18.91 18.63 -1.91
N LYS A 202 18.31 19.66 -1.29
CA LYS A 202 18.67 21.07 -1.48
C LYS A 202 20.08 21.41 -1.02
N ASP A 203 20.61 20.74 0.00
CA ASP A 203 21.98 20.97 0.47
C ASP A 203 23.05 20.41 -0.50
N ARG A 204 22.65 19.63 -1.52
CA ARG A 204 23.54 18.89 -2.43
C ARG A 204 23.47 19.35 -3.89
N VAL A 205 22.57 20.27 -4.23
CA VAL A 205 22.41 20.93 -5.54
C VAL A 205 22.85 22.38 -5.41
#